data_AF-K1U6U4-F1
#
_entry.id   AF-K1U6U4-F1
#
_cell.length_a   1.000
_cell.length_b   1.000
_cell.length_c   1.000
_cell.angle_alpha   90.00
_cell.angle_beta   90.00
_cell.angle_gamma   90.00
#
_symmetry.space_group_name_H-M   'P 1'
#
loop_
_entity.id
_entity.type
_entity.pdbx_description
1 polymer ?
#
loop_
_entity_poly.entity_id
_entity_poly.type
_entity_poly.pdbx_seq_one_letter_code
_entity_poly.pdbx_strand_id
1 'polypeptide(L)'
;MIKKILILLFLLLITAYLIVAVTAFNTKPADQVCKGMELIIKDSIDHGFISQKGILRLLNGKKLSPVGKKMGDINTRLLEEELSQHPLIENVECYRTPGCKIGIEVTQRLPILRVMA
;
A
#
# COMPACT_ATOMS: atom_id res chain seq x y z
N MET A 1 -31.85 25.30 35.47
CA MET A 1 -30.93 26.03 34.57
C MET A 1 -29.64 25.25 34.32
N ILE A 2 -29.00 24.68 35.36
CA ILE A 2 -27.79 23.83 35.26
C ILE A 2 -27.90 22.66 34.27
N LYS A 3 -29.02 21.93 34.22
CA LYS A 3 -29.23 20.83 33.24
C LYS A 3 -29.08 21.29 31.79
N LYS A 4 -29.59 22.50 31.45
CA LYS A 4 -29.50 23.05 30.09
C LYS A 4 -28.07 23.45 29.75
N ILE A 5 -27.32 23.99 30.73
CA ILE A 5 -25.91 24.35 30.60
C ILE A 5 -25.05 23.10 30.39
N LEU A 6 -25.29 22.04 31.15
CA LEU A 6 -24.59 20.75 30.98
C LEU A 6 -24.84 20.14 29.60
N ILE A 7 -26.08 20.17 29.11
CA ILE A 7 -26.42 19.68 27.76
C ILE A 7 -25.67 20.48 26.69
N LEU A 8 -25.63 21.80 26.83
CA LEU A 8 -24.98 22.69 25.86
C LEU A 8 -23.46 22.50 25.85
N LEU A 9 -22.85 22.31 27.02
CA LEU A 9 -21.43 22.04 27.17
C LEU A 9 -21.04 20.67 26.59
N PHE A 10 -21.87 19.65 26.78
CA PHE A 10 -21.68 18.33 26.18
C PHE A 10 -21.76 18.38 24.63
N LEU A 11 -22.72 19.13 24.09
CA LEU A 11 -22.86 19.38 22.66
C LEU A 11 -21.63 20.10 22.07
N LEU A 12 -21.10 21.09 22.80
CA LEU A 12 -19.88 21.80 22.42
C LEU A 12 -18.66 20.87 22.40
N LEU A 13 -18.57 19.96 23.37
CA LEU A 13 -17.47 19.00 23.47
C LEU A 13 -17.50 17.97 22.33
N ILE A 14 -18.70 17.48 21.98
CA ILE A 14 -18.88 16.59 20.82
C ILE A 14 -18.50 17.29 19.51
N THR A 15 -18.95 18.53 19.31
CA THR A 15 -18.64 19.28 18.07
C THR A 15 -17.15 19.56 17.94
N ALA A 16 -16.47 19.96 19.03
CA ALA A 16 -15.02 20.11 19.04
C ALA A 16 -14.30 18.80 18.69
N TYR A 17 -14.72 17.67 19.28
CA TYR A 17 -14.17 16.36 18.97
C TYR A 17 -14.34 15.98 17.49
N LEU A 18 -15.54 16.22 16.92
CA LEU A 18 -15.80 15.93 15.50
C LEU A 18 -14.92 16.78 14.57
N ILE A 19 -14.69 18.06 14.88
CA ILE A 19 -13.79 18.92 14.10
C ILE A 19 -12.37 18.35 14.09
N VAL A 20 -11.85 17.96 15.26
CA VAL A 20 -10.51 17.37 15.38
C VAL A 20 -10.42 16.03 14.67
N ALA A 21 -11.42 15.16 14.82
CA ALA A 21 -11.47 13.87 14.14
C ALA A 21 -11.45 14.06 12.61
N VAL A 22 -12.32 14.91 12.07
CA VAL A 22 -12.41 15.16 10.63
C VAL A 22 -11.11 15.76 10.07
N THR A 23 -10.46 16.67 10.79
CA THR A 23 -9.21 17.29 10.34
C THR A 23 -8.01 16.34 10.41
N ALA A 24 -7.90 15.55 11.48
CA ALA A 24 -6.82 14.56 11.63
C ALA A 24 -6.95 13.38 10.65
N PHE A 25 -8.18 12.96 10.32
CA PHE A 25 -8.40 11.83 9.40
C PHE A 25 -8.46 12.25 7.92
N ASN A 26 -8.75 13.51 7.58
CA ASN A 26 -8.77 13.98 6.18
C ASN A 26 -7.44 14.51 5.64
N THR A 27 -6.36 14.52 6.43
CA THR A 27 -5.04 14.87 5.91
C THR A 27 -4.66 13.94 4.75
N LYS A 28 -4.68 14.48 3.53
CA LYS A 28 -4.50 13.69 2.31
C LYS A 28 -3.09 13.08 2.30
N PRO A 29 -2.96 11.76 2.05
CA PRO A 29 -1.65 11.10 1.98
C PRO A 29 -0.85 11.46 0.70
N ALA A 30 -1.39 12.28 -0.20
CA ALA A 30 -0.80 12.55 -1.52
C ALA A 30 0.55 13.28 -1.46
N ASP A 31 0.71 14.19 -0.49
CA ASP A 31 1.98 14.92 -0.28
C ASP A 31 3.00 14.15 0.56
N GLN A 32 2.62 12.98 1.09
CA GLN A 32 3.52 12.18 1.89
C GLN A 32 4.45 11.36 0.99
N VAL A 33 5.70 11.24 1.43
CA VAL A 33 6.72 10.43 0.75
C VAL A 33 6.45 8.95 1.06
N CYS A 34 6.64 8.11 0.05
CA CYS A 34 6.55 6.67 0.21
C CYS A 34 7.69 6.18 1.14
N LYS A 35 7.29 5.66 2.31
CA LYS A 35 8.17 5.16 3.37
C LYS A 35 8.71 3.77 3.07
N GLY A 36 8.08 3.02 2.16
CA GLY A 36 8.48 1.66 1.85
C GLY A 36 7.45 0.90 1.03
N MET A 37 7.69 -0.40 0.90
CA MET A 37 6.75 -1.33 0.26
C MET A 37 6.43 -2.48 1.20
N GLU A 38 5.23 -3.00 1.10
CA GLU A 38 4.79 -4.22 1.78
C GLU A 38 4.49 -5.26 0.70
N LEU A 39 5.09 -6.45 0.83
CA LEU A 39 4.85 -7.56 -0.09
C LEU A 39 3.93 -8.56 0.60
N ILE A 40 2.81 -8.88 -0.04
CA ILE A 40 1.87 -9.91 0.37
C ILE A 40 1.91 -11.00 -0.70
N ILE A 41 2.28 -12.21 -0.32
CA ILE A 41 2.27 -13.38 -1.20
C ILE A 41 0.98 -14.15 -0.90
N LYS A 42 0.12 -14.32 -1.90
CA LYS A 42 -1.19 -14.95 -1.74
C LYS A 42 -1.18 -16.49 -1.84
N ASP A 43 -0.01 -17.11 -1.98
CA ASP A 43 0.11 -18.55 -2.24
C ASP A 43 -0.15 -19.41 -0.99
N SER A 44 -0.51 -20.68 -1.22
CA SER A 44 -0.77 -21.69 -0.20
C SER A 44 0.48 -22.36 0.38
N ILE A 45 1.66 -22.12 -0.22
CA ILE A 45 2.94 -22.75 0.17
C ILE A 45 3.96 -21.65 0.45
N ASP A 46 4.46 -21.62 1.68
CA ASP A 46 5.35 -20.60 2.25
C ASP A 46 6.80 -20.67 1.73
N HIS A 47 6.97 -21.00 0.45
CA HIS A 47 8.25 -21.07 -0.25
C HIS A 47 8.23 -20.10 -1.42
N GLY A 48 8.28 -18.81 -1.08
CA GLY A 48 8.20 -17.73 -2.07
C GLY A 48 9.44 -17.69 -2.97
N PHE A 49 9.30 -18.08 -4.24
CA PHE A 49 10.32 -17.79 -5.27
C PHE A 49 10.58 -16.28 -5.44
N ILE A 50 9.62 -15.44 -5.04
CA ILE A 50 9.68 -14.00 -5.09
C ILE A 50 9.87 -13.45 -3.68
N SER A 51 10.86 -12.57 -3.50
CA SER A 51 11.11 -11.87 -2.25
C SER A 51 10.93 -10.36 -2.42
N GLN A 52 10.64 -9.66 -1.32
CA GLN A 52 10.52 -8.20 -1.31
C GLN A 52 11.80 -7.52 -1.84
N LYS A 53 12.98 -8.07 -1.49
CA LYS A 53 14.28 -7.60 -2.01
C LYS A 53 14.42 -7.83 -3.51
N GLY A 54 13.91 -8.96 -4.01
CA GLY A 54 13.89 -9.28 -5.44
C GLY A 54 13.06 -8.28 -6.25
N ILE A 55 11.84 -7.99 -5.79
CA ILE A 55 10.96 -6.98 -6.40
C ILE A 55 11.60 -5.59 -6.36
N LEU A 56 12.19 -5.18 -5.23
CA LEU A 56 12.91 -3.91 -5.13
C LEU A 56 14.06 -3.82 -6.14
N ARG A 57 14.83 -4.90 -6.31
CA ARG A 57 15.92 -4.94 -7.30
C ARG A 57 15.40 -4.82 -8.73
N LEU A 58 14.31 -5.50 -9.05
CA LEU A 58 13.67 -5.43 -10.36
C LEU A 58 13.18 -4.00 -10.67
N LEU A 59 12.45 -3.39 -9.73
CA LEU A 59 11.94 -2.02 -9.87
C LEU A 59 13.06 -0.97 -9.92
N ASN A 60 14.15 -1.17 -9.15
CA ASN A 60 15.33 -0.31 -9.21
C ASN A 60 16.02 -0.40 -10.57
N GLY A 61 16.17 -1.60 -11.13
CA GLY A 61 16.74 -1.81 -12.47
C GLY A 61 15.96 -1.07 -13.57
N LYS A 62 14.64 -0.93 -13.39
CA LYS A 62 13.74 -0.21 -14.30
C LYS A 62 13.52 1.26 -13.95
N LYS A 63 14.22 1.81 -12.94
CA LYS A 63 14.04 3.18 -12.40
C LYS A 63 12.61 3.49 -11.91
N LEU A 64 11.81 2.46 -11.63
CA LEU A 64 10.43 2.55 -11.18
C LEU A 64 10.28 2.46 -9.65
N SER A 65 11.39 2.53 -8.90
CA SER A 65 11.37 2.44 -7.44
C SER A 65 10.41 3.48 -6.82
N PRO A 66 9.41 3.04 -6.04
CA PRO A 66 8.44 3.95 -5.41
C PRO A 66 8.97 4.57 -4.12
N VAL A 67 9.95 3.93 -3.47
CA VAL A 67 10.49 4.39 -2.17
C VAL A 67 11.20 5.74 -2.35
N GLY A 68 10.86 6.71 -1.49
CA GLY A 68 11.41 8.06 -1.56
C GLY A 68 10.72 9.00 -2.57
N LYS A 69 9.75 8.52 -3.36
CA LYS A 69 8.91 9.38 -4.22
C LYS A 69 7.65 9.84 -3.48
N LYS A 70 7.08 10.97 -3.91
CA LYS A 70 5.77 11.42 -3.39
C LYS A 70 4.69 10.42 -3.79
N MET A 71 3.77 10.15 -2.87
CA MET A 71 2.67 9.23 -3.13
C MET A 71 1.83 9.62 -4.35
N GLY A 72 1.60 10.91 -4.58
CA GLY A 72 0.92 11.40 -5.78
C GLY A 72 1.57 10.96 -7.09
N ASP A 73 2.90 10.98 -7.16
CA ASP A 73 3.70 10.77 -8.38
C ASP A 73 3.92 9.28 -8.72
N ILE A 74 3.61 8.37 -7.78
CA ILE A 74 3.79 6.94 -7.99
C ILE A 74 2.65 6.40 -8.84
N ASN A 75 2.97 5.96 -10.05
CA ASN A 75 2.03 5.29 -10.93
C ASN A 75 1.96 3.80 -10.60
N THR A 76 0.91 3.39 -9.87
CA THR A 76 0.68 1.99 -9.48
C THR A 76 0.40 1.09 -10.68
N ARG A 77 -0.24 1.62 -11.73
CA ARG A 77 -0.52 0.85 -12.96
C ARG A 77 0.76 0.47 -13.70
N LEU A 78 1.71 1.40 -13.81
CA LEU A 78 3.02 1.10 -14.41
C LEU A 78 3.80 0.07 -13.59
N LEU A 79 3.66 0.10 -12.26
CA LEU A 79 4.26 -0.91 -11.37
C LEU A 79 3.64 -2.29 -11.61
N GLU A 80 2.32 -2.38 -11.71
CA GLU A 80 1.62 -3.63 -12.02
C GLU A 80 2.01 -4.17 -13.40
N GLU A 81 1.98 -3.33 -14.43
CA GLU A 81 2.35 -3.73 -15.79
C GLU A 81 3.78 -4.29 -15.84
N GLU A 82 4.75 -3.63 -15.23
CA GLU A 82 6.14 -4.10 -15.23
C GLU A 82 6.31 -5.41 -14.44
N LEU A 83 5.64 -5.55 -13.28
CA LEU A 83 5.71 -6.76 -12.47
C LEU A 83 4.99 -7.94 -13.13
N SER A 84 3.90 -7.70 -13.86
CA SER A 84 3.14 -8.72 -14.59
C SER A 84 3.95 -9.42 -15.69
N GLN A 85 4.99 -8.76 -16.22
CA GLN A 85 5.89 -9.35 -17.23
C GLN A 85 6.83 -10.40 -16.64
N HIS A 86 6.92 -10.52 -15.32
CA HIS A 86 7.84 -11.45 -14.69
C HIS A 86 7.32 -12.90 -14.83
N PRO A 87 8.12 -13.85 -15.34
CA PRO A 87 7.64 -15.19 -15.71
C PRO A 87 7.15 -16.04 -14.52
N LEU A 88 7.59 -15.73 -13.30
CA LEU A 88 7.14 -16.41 -12.07
C LEU A 88 5.87 -15.81 -11.47
N ILE A 89 5.43 -14.65 -11.96
CA ILE A 89 4.24 -13.95 -11.47
C ILE A 89 3.07 -14.35 -12.36
N GLU A 90 1.98 -14.78 -11.73
CA GLU A 90 0.72 -15.03 -12.42
C GLU A 90 -0.13 -13.76 -12.43
N ASN A 91 -0.32 -13.19 -11.24
CA ASN A 91 -1.09 -11.96 -11.03
C ASN A 91 -0.36 -11.07 -10.02
N VAL A 92 -0.53 -9.76 -10.19
CA VAL A 92 0.02 -8.74 -9.30
C VAL A 92 -0.96 -7.59 -9.15
N GLU A 93 -1.15 -7.12 -7.91
CA GLU A 93 -1.91 -5.92 -7.59
C GLU A 93 -1.02 -4.96 -6.81
N CYS A 94 -0.97 -3.69 -7.21
CA CYS A 94 -0.24 -2.63 -6.53
C CYS A 94 -1.19 -1.53 -6.08
N TYR A 95 -1.20 -1.24 -4.79
CA TYR A 95 -2.05 -0.20 -4.22
C TYR A 95 -1.31 0.65 -3.20
N ARG A 96 -1.86 1.85 -2.94
CA ARG A 96 -1.32 2.77 -1.94
C ARG A 96 -1.92 2.44 -0.59
N THR A 97 -1.09 2.26 0.43
CA THR A 97 -1.55 2.04 1.80
C THR A 97 -1.71 3.37 2.56
N PRO A 98 -2.63 3.46 3.52
CA PRO A 98 -2.75 4.64 4.39
C PRO A 98 -1.46 4.95 5.16
N GLY A 99 -0.62 3.95 5.42
CA GLY A 99 0.68 4.08 6.08
C GLY A 99 1.78 4.71 5.23
N CYS A 100 1.43 5.26 4.05
CA CYS A 100 2.38 5.79 3.07
C CYS A 100 3.39 4.74 2.60
N LYS A 101 2.91 3.53 2.32
CA LYS A 101 3.67 2.48 1.65
C LYS A 101 2.93 2.02 0.40
N ILE A 102 3.65 1.34 -0.49
CA ILE A 102 3.03 0.63 -1.61
C ILE A 102 2.83 -0.83 -1.21
N GLY A 103 1.57 -1.26 -1.15
CA GLY A 103 1.23 -2.67 -1.04
C GLY A 103 1.38 -3.32 -2.41
N ILE A 104 2.14 -4.41 -2.46
CA ILE A 104 2.30 -5.24 -3.65
C ILE A 104 1.83 -6.63 -3.26
N GLU A 105 0.78 -7.06 -3.92
CA GLU A 105 0.21 -8.37 -3.73
C GLU A 105 0.53 -9.23 -4.95
N VAL A 106 1.12 -10.40 -4.71
CA VAL A 106 1.61 -11.26 -5.78
C VAL A 106 1.05 -12.66 -5.62
N THR A 107 0.54 -13.20 -6.71
CA THR A 107 0.23 -14.62 -6.88
C THR A 107 1.27 -15.23 -7.80
N GLN A 108 1.92 -16.30 -7.36
CA GLN A 108 2.99 -16.92 -8.14
C GLN A 108 2.47 -18.10 -8.94
N ARG A 109 3.11 -18.36 -10.08
CA ARG A 109 2.79 -19.54 -10.88
C ARG A 109 3.32 -20.79 -10.18
N LEU A 110 2.48 -21.81 -9.99
CA LEU A 110 2.94 -23.11 -9.51
C LEU A 110 3.55 -23.93 -10.66
N PRO A 111 4.84 -24.28 -10.61
CA PRO A 111 5.45 -25.14 -11.61
C PRO A 111 4.98 -26.59 -11.39
N ILE A 112 4.28 -27.15 -12.37
CA ILE A 112 3.78 -28.54 -12.33
C ILE A 112 4.81 -29.52 -12.90
N LEU A 113 5.63 -29.08 -13.87
CA LEU A 113 6.61 -29.90 -14.56
C LEU A 113 7.94 -29.16 -14.72
N ARG A 114 9.05 -29.86 -14.48
CA ARG A 114 10.41 -29.36 -14.71
C ARG A 114 10.97 -29.98 -15.99
N VAL A 115 11.29 -29.16 -16.98
CA VAL A 115 12.02 -29.61 -18.19
C VAL A 115 13.51 -29.47 -17.92
N MET A 116 14.26 -30.57 -18.06
CA MET A 116 15.73 -30.55 -18.09
C MET A 116 16.17 -30.76 -19.53
N ALA A 117 17.04 -29.89 -20.03
CA ALA A 117 17.70 -30.02 -21.32
C ALA A 117 19.12 -30.55 -21.13
#